data_AF-A0A4P5Z5P6-F1
#
_entry.id   AF-A0A4P5Z5P6-F1
#
_cell.length_a   1.000
_cell.length_b   1.000
_cell.length_c   1.000
_cell.angle_alpha   90.00
_cell.angle_beta   90.00
_cell.angle_gamma   90.00
#
_symmetry.space_group_name_H-M   'P 1'
#
loop_
_entity.id
_entity.type
_entity.pdbx_description
1 polymer ?
#
loop_
_entity_poly.entity_id
_entity_poly.type
_entity_poly.pdbx_seq_one_letter_code
_entity_poly.pdbx_strand_id
1 'polypeptide(L)'
;MGISLTLLALATVVLAADPGETLLLNGKNLDGWKTKAGESLDGKTEAYGNRFKVVEGRLVIDPKVKGDVIMTSVKTFAGDVRIQFEFLPGAGCNNDLFLRGMKFDLKQPDVKNLKEGEWSRFEIAVKGEQAEFRNNGELMKTLKPKPGATGLGIRAEFGSIEFRAVRFSEKP
;
A
#
# COMPACT_ATOMS: atom_id res chain seq x y z
N MET A 1 19.91 5.07 49.07
CA MET A 1 19.61 5.51 47.69
C MET A 1 19.46 4.26 46.83
N GLY A 2 18.24 3.78 46.64
CA GLY A 2 17.96 2.67 45.72
C GLY A 2 17.52 3.24 44.37
N ILE A 3 18.28 2.98 43.32
CA ILE A 3 17.92 3.38 41.96
C ILE A 3 16.87 2.37 41.48
N SER A 4 15.62 2.81 41.41
CA SER A 4 14.54 2.06 40.77
C SER A 4 14.71 2.20 39.26
N LEU A 5 15.17 1.13 38.61
CA LEU A 5 15.30 1.04 37.16
C LEU A 5 13.93 0.67 36.58
N THR A 6 13.17 1.67 36.13
CA THR A 6 11.91 1.44 35.41
C THR A 6 12.23 0.89 34.02
N LEU A 7 12.05 -0.42 33.84
CA LEU A 7 12.16 -1.09 32.56
C LEU A 7 10.96 -0.71 31.68
N LEU A 8 11.19 0.13 30.68
CA LEU A 8 10.18 0.48 29.67
C LEU A 8 10.01 -0.72 28.71
N ALA A 9 8.97 -1.51 28.91
CA ALA A 9 8.64 -2.60 27.99
C ALA A 9 8.12 -2.02 26.67
N LEU A 10 8.95 -2.02 25.63
CA LEU A 10 8.49 -1.85 24.24
C LEU A 10 7.68 -3.09 23.85
N ALA A 11 6.36 -2.99 23.96
CA ALA A 11 5.47 -3.99 23.39
C ALA A 11 5.55 -3.91 21.86
N THR A 12 6.39 -4.76 21.27
CA THR A 12 6.33 -5.04 19.83
C THR A 12 5.06 -5.83 19.59
N VAL A 13 3.99 -5.15 19.17
CA VAL A 13 2.78 -5.81 18.70
C VAL A 13 3.09 -6.42 17.35
N VAL A 14 3.62 -7.65 17.35
CA VAL A 14 3.60 -8.52 16.17
C VAL A 14 2.18 -9.07 16.07
N LEU A 15 1.32 -8.35 15.36
CA LEU A 15 0.04 -8.90 14.94
C LEU A 15 0.32 -10.01 13.92
N ALA A 16 0.01 -11.24 14.31
CA ALA A 16 -0.05 -12.37 13.42
C ALA A 16 -0.91 -12.00 12.20
N ALA A 17 -0.44 -12.34 11.00
CA ALA A 17 -1.26 -12.26 9.79
C ALA A 17 -2.56 -13.04 10.02
N ASP A 18 -3.69 -12.50 9.59
CA ASP A 18 -4.93 -13.27 9.63
C ASP A 18 -4.75 -14.54 8.77
N PRO A 19 -5.23 -15.73 9.19
CA PRO A 19 -5.14 -16.94 8.38
C PRO A 19 -5.73 -16.70 6.98
N GLY A 20 -4.94 -16.93 5.93
CA GLY A 20 -5.37 -16.77 4.53
C GLY A 20 -4.89 -15.51 3.81
N GLU A 21 -4.00 -14.71 4.41
CA GLU A 21 -3.37 -13.58 3.71
C GLU A 21 -2.34 -14.05 2.66
N THR A 22 -2.46 -13.52 1.44
CA THR A 22 -1.53 -13.75 0.33
C THR A 22 -0.76 -12.48 0.00
N LEU A 23 0.53 -12.60 -0.29
CA LEU A 23 1.37 -11.46 -0.69
C LEU A 23 1.04 -10.98 -2.10
N LEU A 24 0.81 -9.67 -2.25
CA LEU A 24 0.80 -8.98 -3.55
C LEU A 24 2.19 -8.43 -3.91
N LEU A 25 2.95 -7.99 -2.90
CA LEU A 25 4.33 -7.58 -3.07
C LEU A 25 5.22 -8.62 -2.36
N ASN A 26 6.05 -9.32 -3.14
CA ASN A 26 6.88 -10.40 -2.62
C ASN A 26 8.19 -9.92 -1.94
N GLY A 27 8.49 -8.62 -2.04
CA GLY A 27 9.69 -8.00 -1.46
C GLY A 27 11.01 -8.29 -2.20
N LYS A 28 10.96 -9.02 -3.33
CA LYS A 28 12.14 -9.42 -4.12
C LYS A 28 12.18 -8.69 -5.46
N ASN A 29 11.06 -8.63 -6.15
CA ASN A 29 10.91 -8.04 -7.48
C ASN A 29 9.44 -7.61 -7.68
N LEU A 30 9.09 -7.25 -8.92
CA LEU A 30 7.76 -6.80 -9.32
C LEU A 30 6.91 -7.94 -9.92
N ASP A 31 7.17 -9.20 -9.53
CA ASP A 31 6.33 -10.34 -9.96
C ASP A 31 4.87 -10.11 -9.58
N GLY A 32 3.96 -10.40 -10.51
CA GLY A 32 2.54 -10.18 -10.34
C GLY A 32 2.12 -8.73 -10.53
N TRP A 33 2.98 -7.87 -11.08
CA TRP A 33 2.67 -6.49 -11.44
C TRP A 33 2.83 -6.24 -12.94
N LYS A 34 2.12 -5.24 -13.43
CA LYS A 34 2.19 -4.79 -14.83
C LYS A 34 2.12 -3.27 -14.93
N THR A 35 2.60 -2.74 -16.05
CA THR A 35 2.43 -1.33 -16.40
C THR A 35 0.97 -1.00 -16.68
N LYS A 36 0.60 0.29 -16.68
CA LYS A 36 -0.73 0.73 -17.15
C LYS A 36 -1.06 0.25 -18.57
N ALA A 37 -0.06 0.10 -19.43
CA ALA A 37 -0.21 -0.41 -20.79
C ALA A 37 -0.37 -1.96 -20.86
N GLY A 38 -0.21 -2.65 -19.74
CA GLY A 38 -0.39 -4.09 -19.63
C GLY A 38 0.90 -4.90 -19.77
N GLU A 39 2.06 -4.27 -19.89
CA GLU A 39 3.34 -4.97 -19.98
C GLU A 39 3.70 -5.60 -18.63
N SER A 40 4.09 -6.87 -18.63
CA SER A 40 4.51 -7.55 -17.41
C SER A 40 5.79 -6.92 -16.83
N LEU A 41 5.84 -6.87 -15.50
CA LEU A 41 7.01 -6.49 -14.71
C LEU A 41 7.64 -7.69 -13.99
N ASP A 42 7.21 -8.92 -14.30
CA ASP A 42 7.77 -10.14 -13.73
C ASP A 42 9.30 -10.19 -13.95
N GLY A 43 10.02 -10.63 -12.92
CA GLY A 43 11.48 -10.70 -12.84
C GLY A 43 12.17 -9.36 -12.64
N LYS A 44 11.48 -8.21 -12.83
CA LYS A 44 12.11 -6.88 -12.75
C LYS A 44 12.16 -6.39 -11.31
N THR A 45 13.28 -5.82 -10.90
CA THR A 45 13.42 -5.13 -9.61
C THR A 45 13.10 -3.64 -9.68
N GLU A 46 12.90 -3.11 -10.88
CA GLU A 46 12.59 -1.71 -11.13
C GLU A 46 11.66 -1.54 -12.33
N ALA A 47 10.94 -0.41 -12.36
CA ALA A 47 10.11 -0.01 -13.49
C ALA A 47 10.15 1.51 -13.70
N TYR A 48 9.85 1.93 -14.93
CA TYR A 48 9.75 3.34 -15.34
C TYR A 48 11.02 4.13 -15.04
N GLY A 49 12.19 3.61 -15.46
CA GLY A 49 13.47 4.28 -15.28
C GLY A 49 13.81 4.54 -13.82
N ASN A 50 13.67 3.54 -12.95
CA ASN A 50 13.89 3.63 -11.50
C ASN A 50 12.83 4.41 -10.70
N ARG A 51 11.69 4.78 -11.30
CA ARG A 51 10.60 5.43 -10.56
C ARG A 51 9.99 4.53 -9.49
N PHE A 52 9.86 3.23 -9.78
CA PHE A 52 9.52 2.21 -8.81
C PHE A 52 10.70 1.25 -8.67
N LYS A 53 11.08 0.92 -7.43
CA LYS A 53 12.19 0.02 -7.14
C LYS A 53 11.85 -0.91 -6.00
N VAL A 54 12.28 -2.16 -6.09
CA VAL A 54 12.27 -3.06 -4.94
C VAL A 54 13.64 -3.02 -4.27
N VAL A 55 13.67 -2.54 -3.03
CA VAL A 55 14.88 -2.38 -2.22
C VAL A 55 14.63 -2.99 -0.86
N GLU A 56 15.38 -4.02 -0.50
CA GLU A 56 15.34 -4.64 0.85
C GLU A 56 13.91 -4.98 1.34
N GLY A 57 13.10 -5.63 0.49
CA GLY A 57 11.73 -6.00 0.84
C GLY A 57 10.68 -4.90 0.64
N ARG A 58 11.08 -3.70 0.22
CA ARG A 58 10.22 -2.51 0.11
C ARG A 58 10.07 -2.09 -1.35
N LEU A 59 8.86 -1.68 -1.73
CA LEU A 59 8.63 -0.94 -2.96
C LEU A 59 8.86 0.54 -2.67
N VAL A 60 9.86 1.15 -3.29
CA VAL A 60 10.24 2.56 -3.14
C VAL A 60 9.81 3.32 -4.39
N ILE A 61 9.11 4.45 -4.19
CA ILE A 61 8.80 5.42 -5.24
C ILE A 61 9.80 6.58 -5.14
N ASP A 62 10.68 6.73 -6.13
CA ASP A 62 11.74 7.75 -6.14
C ASP A 62 11.27 9.08 -6.79
N PRO A 63 11.11 10.19 -6.04
CA PRO A 63 10.70 11.50 -6.55
C PRO A 63 11.71 12.20 -7.47
N LYS A 64 12.95 11.69 -7.56
CA LYS A 64 13.97 12.20 -8.48
C LYS A 64 13.65 11.83 -9.92
N VAL A 65 13.06 10.66 -10.14
CA VAL A 65 12.57 10.24 -11.45
C VAL A 65 11.22 10.90 -11.70
N LYS A 66 11.13 11.73 -12.75
CA LYS A 66 9.90 12.45 -13.10
C LYS A 66 8.97 11.57 -13.93
N GLY A 67 7.68 11.84 -13.83
CA GLY A 67 6.64 11.16 -14.60
C GLY A 67 5.50 10.69 -13.71
N ASP A 68 4.29 10.79 -14.26
CA ASP A 68 3.08 10.24 -13.69
C ASP A 68 2.85 8.84 -14.27
N VAL A 69 3.13 7.83 -13.47
CA VAL A 69 3.11 6.43 -13.88
C VAL A 69 2.41 5.56 -12.85
N ILE A 70 1.80 4.48 -13.33
CA ILE A 70 0.99 3.56 -12.53
C ILE A 70 1.44 2.13 -12.82
N MET A 71 1.75 1.38 -11.77
CA MET A 71 1.77 -0.09 -11.85
C MET A 71 0.47 -0.65 -11.27
N THR A 72 0.04 -1.80 -11.76
CA THR A 72 -1.19 -2.46 -11.32
C THR A 72 -0.93 -3.93 -11.09
N SER A 73 -1.52 -4.51 -10.04
CA SER A 73 -1.41 -5.95 -9.82
C SER A 73 -2.07 -6.73 -10.97
N VAL A 74 -1.48 -7.87 -11.33
CA VAL A 74 -2.06 -8.84 -12.27
C VAL A 74 -3.25 -9.53 -11.61
N LYS A 75 -3.15 -9.87 -10.32
CA LYS A 75 -4.29 -10.33 -9.51
C LYS A 75 -5.36 -9.23 -9.49
N THR A 76 -6.57 -9.60 -9.89
CA THR A 76 -7.74 -8.72 -9.88
C THR A 76 -8.73 -9.11 -8.79
N PHE A 77 -9.49 -8.13 -8.31
CA PHE A 77 -10.47 -8.28 -7.24
C PHE A 77 -11.86 -7.84 -7.72
N ALA A 78 -12.81 -8.77 -7.77
CA ALA A 78 -14.20 -8.50 -8.15
C ALA A 78 -15.16 -8.46 -6.95
N GLY A 79 -14.89 -9.30 -5.95
CA GLY A 79 -15.73 -9.49 -4.77
C GLY A 79 -15.21 -8.77 -3.52
N ASP A 80 -15.53 -9.35 -2.38
CA ASP A 80 -15.09 -8.89 -1.08
C ASP A 80 -13.59 -9.16 -0.92
N VAL A 81 -12.84 -8.10 -0.60
CA VAL A 81 -11.40 -8.17 -0.43
C VAL A 81 -10.96 -7.22 0.67
N ARG A 82 -10.01 -7.67 1.47
CA ARG A 82 -9.24 -6.81 2.36
C ARG A 82 -7.81 -6.73 1.85
N ILE A 83 -7.32 -5.54 1.56
CA ILE A 83 -5.93 -5.27 1.20
C ILE A 83 -5.30 -4.51 2.36
N GLN A 84 -4.17 -4.99 2.85
CA GLN A 84 -3.40 -4.35 3.91
C GLN A 84 -1.96 -4.14 3.49
N PHE A 85 -1.36 -3.05 3.96
CA PHE A 85 0.05 -2.78 3.78
C PHE A 85 0.54 -1.79 4.83
N GLU A 86 1.85 -1.67 4.94
CA GLU A 86 2.49 -0.56 5.63
C GLU A 86 3.10 0.38 4.60
N PHE A 87 3.04 1.69 4.87
CA PHE A 87 3.67 2.69 4.03
C PHE A 87 4.41 3.74 4.85
N LEU A 88 5.46 4.30 4.24
CA LEU A 88 6.31 5.34 4.80
C LEU A 88 6.26 6.55 3.86
N PRO A 89 5.44 7.57 4.16
CA PRO A 89 5.44 8.81 3.39
C PRO A 89 6.74 9.57 3.65
N GLY A 90 7.36 10.15 2.62
CA GLY A 90 8.41 11.15 2.78
C GLY A 90 7.95 12.53 2.35
N ALA A 91 8.91 13.45 2.23
CA ALA A 91 8.63 14.86 1.93
C ALA A 91 7.76 15.04 0.68
N GLY A 92 6.64 15.73 0.84
CA GLY A 92 5.73 16.09 -0.25
C GLY A 92 4.97 14.89 -0.83
N CYS A 93 4.79 13.82 -0.05
CA CYS A 93 4.04 12.64 -0.45
C CYS A 93 2.62 13.01 -0.92
N ASN A 94 2.36 12.75 -2.20
CA ASN A 94 1.04 12.75 -2.80
C ASN A 94 1.04 11.71 -3.92
N ASN A 95 0.59 10.50 -3.57
CA ASN A 95 0.53 9.34 -4.46
C ASN A 95 -0.85 8.72 -4.36
N ASP A 96 -1.26 7.88 -5.31
CA ASP A 96 -2.64 7.40 -5.33
C ASP A 96 -2.75 5.88 -5.38
N LEU A 97 -3.84 5.40 -4.82
CA LEU A 97 -4.30 4.02 -4.92
C LEU A 97 -5.55 3.94 -5.81
N PHE A 98 -5.61 2.92 -6.64
CA PHE A 98 -6.76 2.63 -7.49
C PHE A 98 -7.29 1.22 -7.26
N LEU A 99 -8.60 1.09 -7.10
CA LEU A 99 -9.26 -0.22 -7.00
C LEU A 99 -10.74 -0.09 -7.39
N ARG A 100 -11.23 -0.94 -8.30
CA ARG A 100 -12.64 -0.99 -8.74
C ARG A 100 -13.22 0.40 -9.06
N GLY A 101 -12.46 1.20 -9.80
CA GLY A 101 -12.83 2.57 -10.20
C GLY A 101 -12.80 3.62 -9.09
N MET A 102 -12.37 3.25 -7.88
CA MET A 102 -12.10 4.17 -6.78
C MET A 102 -10.68 4.70 -6.88
N LYS A 103 -10.49 5.94 -6.40
CA LYS A 103 -9.19 6.59 -6.20
C LYS A 103 -9.09 7.02 -4.74
N PHE A 104 -7.93 6.79 -4.13
CA PHE A 104 -7.62 7.30 -2.80
C PHE A 104 -6.21 7.92 -2.79
N ASP A 105 -6.11 9.16 -2.32
CA ASP A 105 -4.88 9.93 -2.30
C ASP A 105 -4.14 9.67 -0.97
N LEU A 106 -2.90 9.17 -1.05
CA LEU A 106 -1.98 9.01 0.08
C LEU A 106 -1.21 10.32 0.32
N LYS A 107 -1.93 11.32 0.84
CA LYS A 107 -1.39 12.63 1.23
C LYS A 107 -2.11 13.21 2.43
N GLN A 108 -1.59 14.32 2.94
CA GLN A 108 -2.39 15.22 3.78
C GLN A 108 -3.31 16.11 2.91
N PRO A 109 -4.52 16.47 3.38
CA PRO A 109 -5.15 16.02 4.64
C PRO A 109 -5.96 14.72 4.50
N ASP A 110 -5.97 14.08 3.32
CA ASP A 110 -6.83 12.91 3.03
C ASP A 110 -6.55 11.70 3.92
N VAL A 111 -5.29 11.51 4.32
CA VAL A 111 -4.90 10.58 5.36
C VAL A 111 -4.74 11.34 6.67
N LYS A 112 -5.72 11.19 7.57
CA LYS A 112 -5.68 11.79 8.90
C LYS A 112 -4.50 11.23 9.69
N ASN A 113 -3.84 12.13 10.43
CA ASN A 113 -2.65 11.84 11.24
C ASN A 113 -1.46 11.26 10.44
N LEU A 114 -1.41 11.51 9.14
CA LEU A 114 -0.26 11.13 8.31
C LEU A 114 0.98 11.92 8.74
N LYS A 115 2.05 11.22 9.07
CA LYS A 115 3.33 11.82 9.43
C LYS A 115 4.43 11.34 8.50
N GLU A 116 5.12 12.28 7.89
CA GLU A 116 6.32 12.00 7.09
C GLU A 116 7.39 11.34 7.94
N GLY A 117 8.06 10.31 7.40
CA GLY A 117 9.11 9.58 8.09
C GLY A 117 8.64 8.57 9.15
N GLU A 118 7.33 8.39 9.35
CA GLU A 118 6.79 7.35 10.23
C GLU A 118 5.99 6.29 9.44
N TRP A 119 6.20 5.01 9.76
CA TRP A 119 5.42 3.92 9.17
C TRP A 119 3.98 3.98 9.64
N SER A 120 3.05 3.86 8.70
CA SER A 120 1.61 3.73 8.97
C SER A 120 1.06 2.45 8.36
N ARG A 121 0.12 1.81 9.04
CA ARG A 121 -0.62 0.65 8.52
C ARG A 121 -1.89 1.15 7.84
N PHE A 122 -2.02 0.82 6.56
CA PHE A 122 -3.20 1.17 5.77
C PHE A 122 -4.01 -0.08 5.42
N GLU A 123 -5.31 0.09 5.32
CA GLU A 123 -6.25 -0.96 4.95
C GLU A 123 -7.31 -0.44 3.97
N ILE A 124 -7.58 -1.24 2.95
CA ILE A 124 -8.74 -1.11 2.06
C ILE A 124 -9.61 -2.34 2.28
N ALA A 125 -10.82 -2.17 2.80
CA ALA A 125 -11.77 -3.25 3.00
C ALA A 125 -12.99 -3.04 2.10
N VAL A 126 -13.14 -3.89 1.08
CA VAL A 126 -14.31 -3.92 0.20
C VAL A 126 -15.24 -5.02 0.65
N LYS A 127 -16.50 -4.66 0.94
CA LYS A 127 -17.58 -5.56 1.32
C LYS A 127 -18.87 -5.17 0.59
N GLY A 128 -19.31 -6.03 -0.33
CA GLY A 128 -20.46 -5.78 -1.20
C GLY A 128 -20.31 -4.47 -1.98
N GLU A 129 -21.20 -3.51 -1.70
CA GLU A 129 -21.22 -2.20 -2.35
C GLU A 129 -20.50 -1.09 -1.57
N GLN A 130 -19.70 -1.45 -0.57
CA GLN A 130 -18.99 -0.48 0.27
C GLN A 130 -17.51 -0.80 0.35
N ALA A 131 -16.68 0.23 0.28
CA ALA A 131 -15.26 0.18 0.52
C ALA A 131 -14.86 1.15 1.63
N GLU A 132 -14.18 0.66 2.65
CA GLU A 132 -13.61 1.46 3.73
C GLU A 132 -12.09 1.59 3.56
N PHE A 133 -11.58 2.80 3.79
CA PHE A 133 -10.16 3.12 3.78
C PHE A 133 -9.76 3.51 5.20
N ARG A 134 -8.79 2.82 5.78
CA ARG A 134 -8.35 3.02 7.16
C ARG A 134 -6.86 3.28 7.26
N ASN A 135 -6.48 4.23 8.11
CA ASN A 135 -5.10 4.51 8.46
C ASN A 135 -4.91 4.28 9.96
N ASN A 136 -4.00 3.38 10.34
CA ASN A 136 -3.75 2.97 11.72
C ASN A 136 -5.04 2.58 12.48
N GLY A 137 -5.98 1.95 11.77
CA GLY A 137 -7.29 1.51 12.30
C GLY A 137 -8.40 2.57 12.26
N GLU A 138 -8.04 3.86 12.13
CA GLU A 138 -9.01 4.95 12.02
C GLU A 138 -9.63 4.97 10.61
N LEU A 139 -10.94 5.21 10.50
CA LEU A 139 -11.64 5.34 9.21
C LEU A 139 -11.34 6.70 8.58
N MET A 140 -10.79 6.68 7.37
CA MET A 140 -10.48 7.88 6.58
C MET A 140 -11.63 8.22 5.64
N LYS A 141 -12.13 7.22 4.91
CA LYS A 141 -13.11 7.42 3.84
C LYS A 141 -13.92 6.16 3.58
N THR A 142 -15.14 6.36 3.13
CA THR A 142 -16.00 5.31 2.58
C THR A 142 -16.35 5.65 1.14
N LEU A 143 -16.21 4.69 0.23
CA LEU A 143 -16.54 4.83 -1.19
C LEU A 143 -17.38 3.65 -1.67
N LYS A 144 -18.11 3.83 -2.79
CA LYS A 144 -18.81 2.75 -3.47
C LYS A 144 -17.93 2.19 -4.60
N PRO A 145 -17.51 0.90 -4.55
CA PRO A 145 -16.75 0.29 -5.62
C PRO A 145 -17.62 0.09 -6.87
N LYS A 146 -17.04 0.26 -8.06
CA LYS A 146 -17.72 -0.05 -9.32
C LYS A 146 -17.79 -1.57 -9.52
N PRO A 147 -18.81 -2.09 -10.26
CA PRO A 147 -18.84 -3.50 -10.66
C PRO A 147 -17.61 -3.90 -11.47
N GLY A 148 -17.28 -5.20 -11.46
CA GLY A 148 -16.17 -5.77 -12.23
C GLY A 148 -14.86 -5.90 -11.44
N ALA A 149 -13.92 -6.64 -12.04
CA ALA A 149 -12.62 -6.94 -11.45
C ALA A 149 -11.56 -5.94 -11.91
N THR A 150 -10.76 -5.41 -10.97
CA THR A 150 -9.54 -4.66 -11.30
C THR A 150 -8.39 -5.10 -10.40
N GLY A 151 -7.15 -4.90 -10.84
CA GLY A 151 -6.01 -4.96 -9.92
C GLY A 151 -5.98 -3.76 -8.98
N LEU A 152 -5.10 -3.84 -7.97
CA LEU A 152 -4.69 -2.71 -7.16
C LEU A 152 -3.69 -1.88 -7.97
N GLY A 153 -4.04 -0.63 -8.27
CA GLY A 153 -3.14 0.33 -8.89
C GLY A 153 -2.40 1.16 -7.85
N ILE A 154 -1.09 1.34 -8.03
CA ILE A 154 -0.26 2.27 -7.27
C ILE A 154 0.31 3.30 -8.25
N ARG A 155 -0.03 4.56 -8.05
CA ARG A 155 0.43 5.69 -8.87
C ARG A 155 1.52 6.46 -8.15
N ALA A 156 2.60 6.70 -8.89
CA ALA A 156 3.69 7.54 -8.47
C ALA A 156 3.44 8.97 -9.00
N GLU A 157 2.69 9.80 -8.28
CA GLU A 157 2.38 11.17 -8.70
C GLU A 157 3.44 12.16 -8.17
N PHE A 158 3.52 12.37 -6.86
CA PHE A 158 4.48 13.30 -6.23
C PHE A 158 5.04 12.79 -4.89
N GLY A 159 6.24 13.27 -4.55
CA GLY A 159 6.93 12.92 -3.31
C GLY A 159 7.41 11.47 -3.25
N SER A 160 8.22 11.17 -2.24
CA SER A 160 8.65 9.81 -1.95
C SER A 160 7.62 9.08 -1.10
N ILE A 161 7.47 7.79 -1.35
CA ILE A 161 6.72 6.87 -0.49
C ILE A 161 7.34 5.48 -0.62
N GLU A 162 7.35 4.74 0.48
CA GLU A 162 7.71 3.33 0.48
C GLU A 162 6.52 2.48 0.90
N PHE A 163 6.42 1.26 0.37
CA PHE A 163 5.42 0.26 0.73
C PHE A 163 6.10 -1.05 1.11
N ARG A 164 5.52 -1.75 2.09
CA ARG A 164 5.91 -3.13 2.42
C ARG A 164 4.71 -3.93 2.92
N ALA A 165 4.91 -5.24 2.99
CA ALA A 165 3.89 -6.18 3.49
C ALA A 165 2.53 -6.01 2.80
N VAL A 166 2.53 -5.71 1.48
CA VAL A 166 1.30 -5.57 0.70
C VAL A 166 0.70 -6.94 0.51
N ARG A 167 -0.46 -7.14 1.13
CA ARG A 167 -1.14 -8.43 1.23
C ARG A 167 -2.64 -8.28 1.08
N PHE A 168 -3.29 -9.36 0.72
CA PHE A 168 -4.74 -9.40 0.61
C PHE A 168 -5.32 -10.68 1.20
N SER A 169 -6.57 -10.60 1.59
CA SER A 169 -7.43 -11.75 1.84
C SER A 169 -8.78 -11.53 1.15
N GLU A 170 -9.24 -12.55 0.45
CA GLU A 170 -10.60 -12.60 -0.12
C GLU A 170 -11.47 -13.43 0.82
N LYS A 171 -12.71 -12.97 1.04
CA LYS A 171 -13.70 -13.84 1.68
C LYS A 171 -14.44 -14.64 0.60
N PRO A 172 -14.75 -15.92 0.83
CA PRO A 172 -15.56 -16.73 -0.07
C PRO A 172 -16.92 -16.09 -0.37
#